data_AF-A0A7S2X3R1-F1
#
_entry.id   AF-A0A7S2X3R1-F1
#
_cell.length_a   1.000
_cell.length_b   1.000
_cell.length_c   1.000
_cell.angle_alpha   90.00
_cell.angle_beta   90.00
_cell.angle_gamma   90.00
#
_symmetry.space_group_name_H-M   'P 1'
#
loop_
_entity.id
_entity.type
_entity.pdbx_description
1 polymer ?
#
loop_
_entity_poly.entity_id
_entity_poly.type
_entity_poly.pdbx_seq_one_letter_code
_entity_poly.pdbx_strand_id
1 'polypeptide(L)'
;EKWMGQPIFPEKDIQKPLGEVAADHGLTQLRIAETEKYPHVTFFFNGGREVPFENEDRILVPSPKVATYDLQPEMSCPEVAEKLCEAIDSGKYNLVIVNFANPDMVGHTGFLDAAIKSVEACDDALGKLIESVKKQNGSLIVTADHGNCETMWDDEIDEPHTAHTLNRVACILNDFSGDERDLKLNDGALCDLAPTVCELLGIQQPEEMTGTSLIRKD
;
A
#
# COMPACT_ATOMS: atom_id res chain seq x y z
N GLU A 1 26.53 32.08 -12.14
CA GLU A 1 25.65 31.18 -12.91
C GLU A 1 25.90 29.76 -12.43
N LYS A 2 24.86 29.13 -11.86
CA LYS A 2 24.97 27.81 -11.24
C LYS A 2 25.08 26.76 -12.34
N TRP A 3 26.05 25.86 -12.17
CA TRP A 3 26.13 24.57 -12.83
C TRP A 3 24.86 23.75 -12.54
N MET A 4 23.77 23.99 -13.28
CA MET A 4 22.69 23.03 -13.40
C MET A 4 23.05 22.14 -14.59
N GLY A 5 23.88 21.12 -14.34
CA GLY A 5 24.09 20.07 -15.34
C GLY A 5 22.74 19.45 -15.67
N GLN A 6 22.42 19.32 -16.96
CA GLN A 6 21.25 18.55 -17.35
C GLN A 6 21.50 17.08 -16.97
N PRO A 7 20.55 16.43 -16.28
CA PRO A 7 20.70 15.02 -15.95
C PRO A 7 20.79 14.21 -17.25
N ILE A 8 21.70 13.22 -17.28
CA ILE A 8 21.85 12.30 -18.42
C ILE A 8 20.54 11.55 -18.69
N PHE A 9 19.79 11.26 -17.62
CA PHE A 9 18.45 10.70 -17.66
C PHE A 9 17.49 11.70 -17.01
N PRO A 10 16.70 12.45 -17.80
CA PRO A 10 15.71 13.34 -17.24
C PRO A 10 14.65 12.54 -16.47
N GLU A 11 14.08 13.17 -15.46
CA GLU A 11 12.94 12.60 -14.74
C GLU A 11 11.79 12.37 -15.73
N LYS A 12 11.21 11.17 -15.67
CA LYS A 12 10.06 10.83 -16.48
C LYS A 12 8.82 11.35 -15.74
N ASP A 13 8.10 12.26 -16.38
CA ASP A 13 6.80 12.70 -15.90
C ASP A 13 5.82 11.50 -15.93
N ILE A 14 5.31 11.12 -14.76
CA ILE A 14 4.32 10.04 -14.63
C ILE A 14 2.94 10.68 -14.70
N GLN A 15 2.30 10.54 -15.85
CA GLN A 15 0.98 11.10 -16.11
C GLN A 15 -0.11 10.12 -15.70
N LYS A 16 -1.22 10.64 -15.16
CA LYS A 16 -2.37 9.85 -14.72
C LYS A 16 -2.03 8.72 -13.73
N PRO A 17 -1.22 8.95 -12.67
CA PRO A 17 -1.19 8.00 -11.56
C PRO A 17 -2.59 7.92 -10.92
N LEU A 18 -2.87 6.83 -10.20
CA LEU A 18 -4.19 6.57 -9.63
C LEU A 18 -4.75 7.75 -8.80
N GLY A 19 -3.87 8.46 -8.08
CA GLY A 19 -4.25 9.65 -7.32
C GLY A 19 -4.76 10.81 -8.18
N GLU A 20 -4.15 11.04 -9.35
CA GLU A 20 -4.63 12.04 -10.32
C GLU A 20 -5.96 11.61 -10.90
N VAL A 21 -6.10 10.33 -11.29
CA VAL A 21 -7.33 9.78 -11.87
C VAL A 21 -8.50 9.93 -10.89
N ALA A 22 -8.30 9.63 -9.61
CA ALA A 22 -9.33 9.82 -8.59
C ALA A 22 -9.74 11.30 -8.46
N ALA A 23 -8.76 12.22 -8.45
CA ALA A 23 -9.01 13.65 -8.35
C ALA A 23 -9.76 14.20 -9.59
N ASP A 24 -9.40 13.77 -10.80
CA ASP A 24 -10.07 14.14 -12.05
C ASP A 24 -11.55 13.75 -12.07
N HIS A 25 -11.91 12.70 -11.33
CA HIS A 25 -13.29 12.24 -11.15
C HIS A 25 -13.99 12.83 -9.92
N GLY A 26 -13.35 13.80 -9.24
CA GLY A 26 -13.88 14.47 -8.06
C GLY A 26 -13.98 13.57 -6.82
N LEU A 27 -13.25 12.44 -6.80
CA LEU A 27 -13.29 11.49 -5.69
C LEU A 27 -12.42 11.98 -4.52
N THR A 28 -12.91 11.79 -3.31
CA THR A 28 -12.13 12.00 -2.09
C THR A 28 -11.20 10.82 -1.84
N GLN A 29 -9.95 11.11 -1.49
CA GLN A 29 -8.95 10.07 -1.28
C GLN A 29 -8.11 10.32 -0.03
N LEU A 30 -7.66 9.23 0.60
CA LEU A 30 -6.83 9.26 1.80
C LEU A 30 -5.54 8.47 1.57
N ARG A 31 -4.41 9.05 2.00
CA ARG A 31 -3.14 8.34 2.17
C ARG A 31 -2.81 8.26 3.66
N ILE A 32 -2.48 7.07 4.15
CA ILE A 32 -2.12 6.87 5.55
C ILE A 32 -0.96 5.89 5.69
N ALA A 33 0.03 6.27 6.47
CA ALA A 33 1.14 5.41 6.87
C ALA A 33 1.82 5.97 8.11
N GLU A 34 2.66 5.14 8.73
CA GLU A 34 3.65 5.66 9.67
C GLU A 34 4.85 6.30 8.96
N THR A 35 5.76 6.91 9.73
CA THR A 35 6.80 7.82 9.22
C THR A 35 7.69 7.16 8.16
N GLU A 36 8.13 5.92 8.40
CA GLU A 36 9.01 5.18 7.50
C GLU A 36 8.41 4.99 6.09
N LYS A 37 7.08 4.80 6.02
CA LYS A 37 6.38 4.51 4.77
C LYS A 37 5.50 5.67 4.27
N TYR A 38 5.53 6.83 4.94
CA TYR A 38 4.78 8.01 4.51
C TYR A 38 5.16 8.53 3.12
N PRO A 39 6.45 8.61 2.72
CA PRO A 39 6.80 8.95 1.34
C PRO A 39 6.27 7.95 0.31
N HIS A 40 6.08 6.69 0.70
CA HIS A 40 5.66 5.60 -0.16
C HIS A 40 4.19 5.74 -0.57
N VAL A 41 3.30 6.06 0.37
CA VAL A 41 1.88 6.32 0.07
C VAL A 41 1.60 7.72 -0.47
N THR A 42 2.59 8.61 -0.48
CA THR A 42 2.46 10.01 -0.95
C THR A 42 3.27 10.26 -2.21
N PHE A 43 4.53 10.66 -2.08
CA PHE A 43 5.43 11.03 -3.17
C PHE A 43 5.57 9.92 -4.20
N PHE A 44 5.93 8.70 -3.77
CA PHE A 44 6.16 7.58 -4.70
C PHE A 44 4.84 7.12 -5.35
N PHE A 45 3.78 6.95 -4.57
CA PHE A 45 2.46 6.55 -5.11
C PHE A 45 1.89 7.59 -6.09
N ASN A 46 2.19 8.87 -5.91
CA ASN A 46 1.79 9.95 -6.83
C ASN A 46 2.76 10.15 -8.00
N GLY A 47 3.66 9.20 -8.27
CA GLY A 47 4.55 9.27 -9.43
C GLY A 47 5.64 10.34 -9.30
N GLY A 48 6.12 10.61 -8.08
CA GLY A 48 7.15 11.62 -7.81
C GLY A 48 6.60 13.02 -7.51
N ARG A 49 5.30 13.13 -7.22
CA ARG A 49 4.65 14.42 -6.91
C ARG A 49 4.52 14.64 -5.40
N GLU A 50 5.16 15.70 -4.89
CA GLU A 50 5.04 16.07 -3.47
C GLU A 50 3.69 16.70 -3.10
N VAL A 51 3.18 17.59 -3.96
CA VAL A 51 1.93 18.33 -3.72
C VAL A 51 0.73 17.37 -3.81
N PRO A 52 -0.13 17.27 -2.79
CA PRO A 52 -1.35 16.46 -2.85
C PRO A 52 -2.20 16.81 -4.07
N PHE A 53 -2.89 15.82 -4.63
CA PHE A 53 -3.94 16.09 -5.60
C PHE A 53 -5.16 16.74 -4.93
N GLU A 54 -6.10 17.26 -5.74
CA GLU A 54 -7.36 17.75 -5.21
C GLU A 54 -8.11 16.62 -4.48
N ASN A 55 -8.75 16.96 -3.36
CA ASN A 55 -9.44 16.00 -2.49
C ASN A 55 -8.55 14.88 -1.91
N GLU A 56 -7.23 15.03 -1.92
CA GLU A 56 -6.28 14.12 -1.28
C GLU A 56 -5.93 14.58 0.15
N ASP A 57 -6.41 13.82 1.13
CA ASP A 57 -5.99 13.96 2.53
C ASP A 57 -4.85 13.00 2.86
N ARG A 58 -4.04 13.37 3.85
CA ARG A 58 -2.88 12.58 4.30
C ARG A 58 -2.86 12.49 5.82
N ILE A 59 -2.70 11.29 6.35
CA ILE A 59 -2.50 11.03 7.77
C ILE A 59 -1.09 10.43 7.96
N LEU A 60 -0.28 11.11 8.75
CA LEU A 60 1.02 10.63 9.20
C LEU A 60 0.92 10.16 10.65
N VAL A 61 1.31 8.92 10.89
CA VAL A 61 1.53 8.41 12.25
C VAL A 61 3.04 8.43 12.56
N PRO A 62 3.48 8.99 13.69
CA PRO A 62 4.88 8.90 14.09
C PRO A 62 5.31 7.43 14.27
N SER A 63 6.37 7.00 13.60
CA SER A 63 7.01 5.71 13.89
C SER A 63 7.64 5.74 15.29
N PRO A 64 7.79 4.59 15.98
CA PRO A 64 8.34 4.58 17.33
C PRO A 64 9.81 5.01 17.34
N LYS A 65 10.19 5.71 18.41
CA LYS A 65 11.58 6.16 18.62
C LYS A 65 12.41 5.07 19.28
N VAL A 66 12.71 4.02 18.52
CA VAL A 66 13.56 2.90 18.93
C VAL A 66 14.83 2.86 18.09
N ALA A 67 15.87 2.19 18.58
CA ALA A 67 17.14 2.09 17.84
C ALA A 67 17.00 1.21 16.58
N THR A 68 16.28 0.10 16.71
CA THR A 68 15.92 -0.84 15.66
C THR A 68 14.51 -1.37 15.96
N TYR A 69 13.74 -1.69 14.91
CA TYR A 69 12.32 -2.00 15.06
C TYR A 69 12.03 -3.38 15.66
N ASP A 70 13.01 -4.27 15.76
CA ASP A 70 12.87 -5.52 16.53
C ASP A 70 12.57 -5.29 18.02
N LEU A 71 12.92 -4.11 18.55
CA LEU A 71 12.62 -3.71 19.92
C LEU A 71 11.14 -3.36 20.13
N GLN A 72 10.41 -3.05 19.06
CA GLN A 72 8.97 -2.79 19.05
C GLN A 72 8.36 -3.25 17.72
N PRO A 73 8.21 -4.57 17.50
CA PRO A 73 7.82 -5.13 16.21
C PRO A 73 6.42 -4.72 15.72
N GLU A 74 5.52 -4.38 16.65
CA GLU A 74 4.20 -3.83 16.36
C GLU A 74 4.26 -2.39 15.78
N MET A 75 5.43 -1.75 15.87
CA MET A 75 5.69 -0.38 15.42
C MET A 75 4.53 0.57 15.81
N SER A 76 4.02 1.34 14.85
CA SER A 76 2.84 2.17 15.02
C SER A 76 1.61 1.58 14.32
N CYS A 77 1.65 0.29 13.95
CA CYS A 77 0.54 -0.41 13.28
C CYS A 77 -0.79 -0.28 14.04
N PRO A 78 -0.86 -0.43 15.38
CA PRO A 78 -2.12 -0.25 16.11
C PRO A 78 -2.73 1.15 15.94
N GLU A 79 -1.92 2.21 15.97
CA GLU A 79 -2.40 3.59 15.81
C GLU A 79 -2.77 3.90 14.35
N VAL A 80 -2.02 3.36 13.37
CA VAL A 80 -2.38 3.44 11.94
C VAL A 80 -3.73 2.76 11.71
N ALA A 81 -3.93 1.57 12.26
CA ALA A 81 -5.18 0.81 12.12
C ALA A 81 -6.37 1.55 12.75
N GLU A 82 -6.21 2.11 13.95
CA GLU A 82 -7.25 2.90 14.63
C GLU A 82 -7.69 4.08 13.75
N LYS A 83 -6.75 4.94 13.32
CA LYS A 83 -7.07 6.12 12.49
C LYS A 83 -7.64 5.73 11.13
N LEU A 84 -7.17 4.62 10.56
CA LEU A 84 -7.69 4.11 9.30
C LEU A 84 -9.14 3.61 9.45
N CYS A 85 -9.44 2.84 10.51
CA CYS A 85 -10.80 2.44 10.84
C CYS A 85 -11.71 3.65 11.02
N GLU A 86 -11.29 4.67 11.78
CA GLU A 86 -12.05 5.92 11.95
C GLU A 86 -12.33 6.61 10.61
N ALA A 87 -11.32 6.68 9.73
CA ALA A 87 -11.45 7.29 8.42
C ALA A 87 -12.41 6.51 7.50
N ILE A 88 -12.32 5.18 7.49
CA ILE A 88 -13.25 4.32 6.73
C ILE A 88 -14.66 4.45 7.29
N ASP A 89 -14.83 4.33 8.61
CA ASP A 89 -16.14 4.38 9.27
C ASP A 89 -16.82 5.75 9.12
N SER A 90 -16.08 6.82 8.83
CA SER A 90 -16.63 8.14 8.52
C SER A 90 -17.39 8.20 7.19
N GLY A 91 -17.16 7.26 6.27
CA GLY A 91 -17.74 7.27 4.92
C GLY A 91 -17.26 8.42 4.02
N LYS A 92 -16.24 9.18 4.43
CA LYS A 92 -15.78 10.39 3.73
C LYS A 92 -15.02 10.10 2.44
N TYR A 93 -14.29 8.99 2.36
CA TYR A 93 -13.31 8.73 1.31
C TYR A 93 -13.79 7.66 0.33
N ASN A 94 -13.62 7.91 -0.97
CA ASN A 94 -13.88 6.93 -2.02
C ASN A 94 -12.67 6.01 -2.27
N LEU A 95 -11.45 6.52 -2.07
CA LEU A 95 -10.20 5.76 -2.24
C LEU A 95 -9.33 5.91 -1.00
N VAL A 96 -8.88 4.79 -0.42
CA VAL A 96 -7.97 4.80 0.74
C VAL A 96 -6.76 3.94 0.45
N ILE A 97 -5.57 4.51 0.60
CA ILE A 97 -4.28 3.83 0.43
C ILE A 97 -3.56 3.83 1.78
N VAL A 98 -3.30 2.63 2.30
CA VAL A 98 -2.55 2.41 3.53
C VAL A 98 -1.29 1.61 3.26
N ASN A 99 -0.22 1.91 4.00
CA ASN A 99 0.94 1.03 4.12
C ASN A 99 1.17 0.64 5.59
N PHE A 100 1.31 -0.66 5.84
CA PHE A 100 1.83 -1.19 7.10
C PHE A 100 3.31 -1.52 6.93
N ALA A 101 4.17 -0.79 7.65
CA ALA A 101 5.61 -0.85 7.48
C ALA A 101 6.26 -2.09 8.09
N ASN A 102 5.56 -2.73 9.04
CA ASN A 102 6.13 -3.69 9.98
C ASN A 102 6.88 -4.86 9.33
N PRO A 103 6.29 -5.61 8.38
CA PRO A 103 6.94 -6.81 7.87
C PRO A 103 8.27 -6.49 7.16
N ASP A 104 8.36 -5.32 6.53
CA ASP A 104 9.57 -4.88 5.85
C ASP A 104 10.61 -4.32 6.83
N MET A 105 10.21 -3.33 7.64
CA MET A 105 11.13 -2.64 8.55
C MET A 105 11.68 -3.56 9.63
N VAL A 106 10.89 -4.53 10.09
CA VAL A 106 11.34 -5.57 11.05
C VAL A 106 12.04 -6.72 10.32
N GLY A 107 11.63 -7.06 9.09
CA GLY A 107 12.35 -8.04 8.26
C GLY A 107 13.83 -7.66 8.06
N HIS A 108 14.10 -6.37 7.85
CA HIS A 108 15.46 -5.83 7.74
C HIS A 108 16.34 -6.02 8.98
N THR A 109 15.80 -6.37 10.13
CA THR A 109 16.61 -6.61 11.33
C THR A 109 17.18 -8.03 11.39
N GLY A 110 16.65 -8.97 10.59
CA GLY A 110 17.08 -10.38 10.62
C GLY A 110 16.63 -11.16 11.87
N PHE A 111 15.76 -10.59 12.72
CA PHE A 111 15.30 -11.25 13.94
C PHE A 111 13.95 -11.94 13.70
N LEU A 112 13.98 -13.27 13.48
CA LEU A 112 12.77 -14.05 13.16
C LEU A 112 11.63 -13.87 14.18
N ASP A 113 11.93 -13.93 15.48
CA ASP A 113 10.90 -13.77 16.53
C ASP A 113 10.24 -12.37 16.51
N ALA A 114 10.99 -11.34 16.11
CA ALA A 114 10.44 -10.00 15.93
C ALA A 114 9.61 -9.93 14.64
N ALA A 115 10.10 -10.50 13.53
CA ALA A 115 9.39 -10.55 12.27
C ALA A 115 8.02 -11.25 12.40
N ILE A 116 7.94 -12.35 13.13
CA ILE A 116 6.67 -13.05 13.43
C ILE A 116 5.68 -12.09 14.10
N LYS A 117 6.09 -11.42 15.18
CA LYS A 117 5.23 -10.44 15.89
C LYS A 117 4.81 -9.26 15.01
N SER A 118 5.68 -8.85 14.10
CA SER A 118 5.41 -7.76 13.16
C SER A 118 4.27 -8.11 12.20
N VAL A 119 4.23 -9.37 11.74
CA VAL A 119 3.18 -9.92 10.88
C VAL A 119 1.89 -10.13 11.69
N GLU A 120 1.98 -10.67 12.91
CA GLU A 120 0.82 -10.83 13.81
C GLU A 120 0.12 -9.48 14.09
N ALA A 121 0.88 -8.40 14.31
CA ALA A 121 0.33 -7.06 14.48
C ALA A 121 -0.42 -6.57 13.21
N CYS A 122 0.12 -6.86 12.02
CA CYS A 122 -0.53 -6.53 10.76
C CYS A 122 -1.80 -7.35 10.52
N ASP A 123 -1.81 -8.62 10.92
CA ASP A 123 -2.98 -9.50 10.83
C ASP A 123 -4.12 -9.00 11.74
N ASP A 124 -3.81 -8.65 12.99
CA ASP A 124 -4.75 -8.04 13.93
C ASP A 124 -5.34 -6.72 13.38
N ALA A 125 -4.51 -5.90 12.74
CA ALA A 125 -4.96 -4.67 12.08
C ALA A 125 -5.88 -4.97 10.89
N LEU A 126 -5.49 -5.91 10.02
CA LEU A 126 -6.28 -6.31 8.86
C LEU A 126 -7.66 -6.83 9.26
N GLY A 127 -7.76 -7.61 10.34
CA GLY A 127 -9.05 -8.06 10.88
C GLY A 127 -10.00 -6.91 11.23
N LYS A 128 -9.50 -5.84 11.86
CA LYS A 128 -10.30 -4.63 12.18
C LYS A 128 -10.70 -3.86 10.93
N LEU A 129 -9.82 -3.79 9.94
CA LEU A 129 -10.07 -3.12 8.66
C LEU A 129 -11.17 -3.82 7.86
N ILE A 130 -11.13 -5.15 7.79
CA ILE A 130 -12.15 -5.94 7.10
C ILE A 130 -13.55 -5.58 7.63
N GLU A 131 -13.73 -5.53 8.95
CA GLU A 131 -15.01 -5.17 9.54
C GLU A 131 -15.43 -3.72 9.21
N SER A 132 -14.49 -2.78 9.16
CA SER A 132 -14.78 -1.38 8.83
C SER A 132 -15.17 -1.22 7.36
N VAL A 133 -14.43 -1.84 6.44
CA VAL A 133 -14.75 -1.81 5.00
C VAL A 133 -16.09 -2.49 4.73
N LYS A 134 -16.36 -3.62 5.41
CA LYS A 134 -17.62 -4.34 5.30
C LYS A 134 -18.83 -3.49 5.74
N LYS A 135 -18.73 -2.74 6.84
CA LYS A 135 -19.79 -1.81 7.27
C LYS A 135 -20.10 -0.74 6.23
N GLN A 136 -19.09 -0.32 5.46
CA GLN A 136 -19.24 0.68 4.40
C GLN A 136 -19.68 0.07 3.05
N ASN A 137 -19.89 -1.25 2.98
CA ASN A 137 -20.13 -1.98 1.72
C ASN A 137 -19.05 -1.67 0.66
N GLY A 138 -17.79 -1.57 1.09
CA GLY A 138 -16.66 -1.26 0.20
C GLY A 138 -15.96 -2.51 -0.34
N SER A 139 -14.94 -2.29 -1.16
CA SER A 139 -14.02 -3.36 -1.60
C SER A 139 -12.64 -3.15 -0.95
N LEU A 140 -11.98 -4.26 -0.60
CA LEU A 140 -10.64 -4.29 0.01
C LEU A 140 -9.70 -5.11 -0.86
N ILE A 141 -8.61 -4.50 -1.31
CA ILE A 141 -7.47 -5.20 -1.92
C ILE A 141 -6.36 -5.26 -0.89
N VAL A 142 -5.89 -6.47 -0.57
CA VAL A 142 -4.71 -6.72 0.26
C VAL A 142 -3.58 -7.21 -0.64
N THR A 143 -2.46 -6.49 -0.65
CA THR A 143 -1.27 -6.85 -1.43
C THR A 143 -0.01 -6.27 -0.78
N ALA A 144 1.16 -6.52 -1.38
CA ALA A 144 2.45 -5.97 -0.94
C ALA A 144 3.22 -5.40 -2.12
N ASP A 145 4.15 -4.48 -1.86
CA ASP A 145 5.07 -3.91 -2.84
C ASP A 145 6.23 -4.86 -3.17
N HIS A 146 6.64 -5.69 -2.21
CA HIS A 146 7.63 -6.77 -2.40
C HIS A 146 7.59 -7.76 -1.22
N GLY A 147 8.42 -8.81 -1.30
CA GLY A 147 8.71 -9.72 -0.18
C GLY A 147 9.90 -9.23 0.67
N ASN A 148 10.00 -9.74 1.89
CA ASN A 148 11.11 -9.55 2.84
C ASN A 148 11.04 -10.65 3.91
N CYS A 149 10.13 -10.50 4.89
CA CYS A 149 10.12 -11.29 6.11
C CYS A 149 9.70 -12.76 5.96
N GLU A 150 9.28 -13.20 4.77
CA GLU A 150 9.06 -14.62 4.49
C GLU A 150 10.39 -15.40 4.36
N THR A 151 11.52 -14.70 4.16
CA THR A 151 12.87 -15.25 4.20
C THR A 151 13.69 -14.48 5.23
N MET A 152 13.89 -15.08 6.41
CA MET A 152 14.64 -14.47 7.54
C MET A 152 16.02 -15.08 7.78
N TRP A 153 16.40 -16.10 6.99
CA TRP A 153 17.68 -16.80 7.09
C TRP A 153 18.22 -17.09 5.69
N ASP A 154 19.52 -16.89 5.49
CA ASP A 154 20.24 -17.27 4.27
C ASP A 154 21.03 -18.56 4.53
N ASP A 155 20.57 -19.67 3.96
CA ASP A 155 21.19 -20.98 4.11
C ASP A 155 22.55 -21.10 3.39
N GLU A 156 22.85 -20.25 2.40
CA GLU A 156 24.11 -20.31 1.65
C GLU A 156 25.29 -19.74 2.46
N ILE A 157 25.05 -18.65 3.20
CA ILE A 157 26.07 -17.98 4.02
C ILE A 157 25.91 -18.21 5.53
N ASP A 158 24.83 -18.88 5.97
CA ASP A 158 24.51 -19.18 7.37
C ASP A 158 24.38 -17.92 8.26
N GLU A 159 23.69 -16.90 7.73
CA GLU A 159 23.49 -15.61 8.40
C GLU A 159 22.02 -15.16 8.32
N PRO A 160 21.57 -14.26 9.21
CA PRO A 160 20.26 -13.63 9.11
C PRO A 160 20.08 -12.93 7.75
N HIS A 161 18.96 -13.21 7.08
CA HIS A 161 18.62 -12.54 5.82
C HIS A 161 17.93 -11.20 6.13
N THR A 162 18.52 -10.10 5.68
CA THR A 162 18.05 -8.73 5.97
C THR A 162 17.62 -7.96 4.72
N ALA A 163 17.48 -8.63 3.57
CA ALA A 163 17.18 -8.01 2.29
C ALA A 163 15.75 -8.30 1.83
N HIS A 164 15.28 -7.58 0.81
CA HIS A 164 14.05 -7.97 0.11
C HIS A 164 14.27 -9.28 -0.66
N THR A 165 13.17 -9.94 -0.99
CA THR A 165 13.19 -11.16 -1.80
C THR A 165 12.68 -10.92 -3.21
N LEU A 166 12.80 -11.93 -4.07
CA LEU A 166 12.19 -11.99 -5.39
C LEU A 166 10.87 -12.81 -5.39
N ASN A 167 10.34 -13.14 -4.21
CA ASN A 167 9.09 -13.90 -4.11
C ASN A 167 7.92 -13.09 -4.63
N ARG A 168 6.90 -13.80 -5.15
CA ARG A 168 5.66 -13.16 -5.59
C ARG A 168 4.87 -12.71 -4.37
N VAL A 169 4.21 -11.55 -4.49
CA VAL A 169 3.30 -11.01 -3.47
C VAL A 169 1.88 -11.55 -3.67
N ALA A 170 1.13 -11.70 -2.58
CA ALA A 170 -0.29 -11.99 -2.66
C ALA A 170 -1.07 -10.77 -3.18
N CYS A 171 -2.19 -11.01 -3.87
CA CYS A 171 -3.18 -9.99 -4.20
C CYS A 171 -4.57 -10.59 -3.94
N ILE A 172 -5.22 -10.13 -2.88
CA ILE A 172 -6.50 -10.68 -2.41
C ILE A 172 -7.55 -9.57 -2.50
N LEU A 173 -8.64 -9.83 -3.20
CA LEU A 173 -9.79 -8.94 -3.29
C LEU A 173 -10.94 -9.50 -2.46
N ASN A 174 -11.42 -8.70 -1.51
CA ASN A 174 -12.71 -8.92 -0.85
C ASN A 174 -13.64 -7.78 -1.24
N ASP A 175 -14.73 -8.10 -1.92
CA ASP A 175 -15.73 -7.12 -2.31
C ASP A 175 -17.00 -7.28 -1.47
N PHE A 176 -17.33 -6.26 -0.68
CA PHE A 176 -18.53 -6.24 0.16
C PHE A 176 -19.65 -5.37 -0.43
N SER A 177 -19.49 -4.85 -1.66
CA SER A 177 -20.42 -3.87 -2.24
C SER A 177 -21.69 -4.47 -2.88
N GLY A 178 -22.09 -5.67 -2.50
CA GLY A 178 -23.31 -6.35 -2.98
C GLY A 178 -23.26 -7.86 -2.75
N ASP A 179 -24.42 -8.52 -2.85
CA ASP A 179 -24.58 -9.93 -2.46
C ASP A 179 -24.08 -10.96 -3.50
N GLU A 180 -23.62 -10.54 -4.69
CA GLU A 180 -23.41 -11.47 -5.83
C GLU A 180 -22.13 -11.28 -6.66
N ARG A 181 -21.16 -10.45 -6.25
CA ARG A 181 -19.90 -10.29 -7.01
C ARG A 181 -18.80 -11.25 -6.50
N ASP A 182 -18.81 -12.51 -6.96
CA ASP A 182 -17.67 -13.44 -6.81
C ASP A 182 -16.53 -13.05 -7.77
N LEU A 183 -15.89 -11.91 -7.50
CA LEU A 183 -14.81 -11.39 -8.34
C LEU A 183 -13.56 -12.25 -8.18
N LYS A 184 -13.09 -12.83 -9.28
CA LYS A 184 -11.85 -13.61 -9.34
C LYS A 184 -10.76 -12.77 -9.95
N LEU A 185 -9.54 -12.92 -9.43
CA LEU A 185 -8.37 -12.25 -9.98
C LEU A 185 -7.56 -13.22 -10.85
N ASN A 186 -7.01 -12.72 -11.95
CA ASN A 186 -5.91 -13.35 -12.68
C ASN A 186 -4.57 -13.02 -12.00
N ASP A 187 -3.54 -13.83 -12.28
CA ASP A 187 -2.16 -13.46 -11.99
C ASP A 187 -1.76 -12.21 -12.79
N GLY A 188 -0.89 -11.38 -12.20
CA GLY A 188 -0.31 -10.21 -12.87
C GLY A 188 0.88 -9.61 -12.11
N ALA A 189 1.07 -8.31 -12.26
CA ALA A 189 2.14 -7.52 -11.64
C ALA A 189 1.61 -6.24 -10.97
N LEU A 190 2.47 -5.50 -10.26
CA LEU A 190 2.06 -4.30 -9.53
C LEU A 190 1.43 -3.22 -10.43
N CYS A 191 1.82 -3.13 -11.70
CA CYS A 191 1.23 -2.19 -12.65
C CYS A 191 -0.25 -2.46 -12.97
N ASP A 192 -0.76 -3.64 -12.63
CA ASP A 192 -2.14 -4.06 -12.87
C ASP A 192 -3.10 -3.63 -11.73
N LEU A 193 -2.56 -3.20 -10.57
CA LEU A 193 -3.36 -2.78 -9.43
C LEU A 193 -4.17 -1.50 -9.70
N ALA A 194 -3.55 -0.47 -10.29
CA ALA A 194 -4.26 0.79 -10.57
C ALA A 194 -5.40 0.62 -11.60
N PRO A 195 -5.23 -0.10 -12.72
CA PRO A 195 -6.34 -0.52 -13.59
C PRO A 195 -7.46 -1.28 -12.86
N THR A 196 -7.09 -2.22 -11.97
CA THR A 196 -8.04 -2.99 -11.16
C THR A 196 -8.89 -2.08 -10.27
N VAL A 197 -8.26 -1.11 -9.61
CA VAL A 197 -8.96 -0.12 -8.78
C VAL A 197 -9.86 0.79 -9.64
N CYS A 198 -9.41 1.20 -10.83
CA CYS A 198 -10.26 1.97 -11.75
C CYS A 198 -11.54 1.20 -12.10
N GLU A 199 -11.43 -0.10 -12.41
CA GLU A 199 -12.59 -0.94 -12.70
C GLU A 199 -13.55 -1.06 -11.50
N LEU A 200 -13.03 -1.23 -10.27
CA LEU A 200 -13.84 -1.25 -9.05
C LEU A 200 -14.57 0.07 -8.80
N LEU A 201 -13.94 1.20 -9.12
CA LEU A 201 -14.51 2.54 -9.01
C LEU A 201 -15.45 2.90 -10.20
N GLY A 202 -15.58 2.03 -11.21
CA GLY A 202 -16.36 2.30 -12.41
C GLY A 202 -15.76 3.39 -13.30
N ILE A 203 -14.45 3.62 -13.20
CA ILE A 203 -13.69 4.62 -13.96
C ILE A 203 -13.09 3.96 -15.20
N GLN A 204 -13.19 4.64 -16.35
CA GLN A 204 -12.50 4.21 -17.55
C GLN A 204 -10.98 4.36 -17.36
N GLN A 205 -10.25 3.25 -17.53
CA GLN A 205 -8.78 3.23 -17.47
C GLN A 205 -8.18 4.25 -18.47
N PRO A 206 -7.31 5.16 -18.01
CA PRO A 206 -6.57 6.08 -18.89
C PRO A 206 -5.59 5.34 -19.81
N GLU A 207 -5.27 5.91 -20.97
CA GLU A 207 -4.35 5.31 -21.94
C GLU A 207 -2.91 5.20 -21.41
N GLU A 208 -2.54 6.07 -20.46
CA GLU A 208 -1.22 6.09 -19.81
C GLU A 208 -1.01 4.88 -18.86
N MET A 209 -2.08 4.30 -18.33
CA MET A 209 -2.00 3.07 -17.55
C MET A 209 -1.92 1.88 -18.50
N THR A 210 -0.71 1.35 -18.73
CA THR A 210 -0.52 0.23 -19.66
C THR A 210 -0.71 -1.16 -19.05
N GLY A 211 -0.93 -1.24 -17.73
CA GLY A 211 -1.33 -2.48 -17.07
C GLY A 211 -2.75 -2.90 -17.45
N THR A 212 -3.18 -4.04 -16.96
CA THR A 212 -4.54 -4.56 -17.20
C THR A 212 -5.21 -4.92 -15.90
N SER A 213 -6.52 -4.66 -15.77
CA SER A 213 -7.25 -5.08 -14.58
C SER A 213 -7.10 -6.58 -14.35
N LEU A 214 -6.85 -6.95 -13.08
CA LEU A 214 -6.74 -8.32 -12.64
C LEU A 214 -8.12 -8.98 -12.54
N ILE A 215 -9.22 -8.23 -12.51
CA ILE A 215 -10.57 -8.79 -12.44
C ILE A 215 -10.82 -9.63 -13.69
N ARG A 216 -11.08 -10.92 -13.47
CA ARG A 216 -11.35 -11.86 -14.53
C ARG A 216 -12.68 -11.52 -15.18
N LYS A 217 -12.64 -11.37 -16.51
CA LYS A 217 -13.83 -11.32 -17.34
C LYS A 217 -14.27 -12.75 -17.64
N ASP A 218 -15.55 -13.04 -17.42
CA ASP A 218 -16.15 -14.32 -17.79
C ASP A 218 -16.21 -14.53 -19.31
#